data_AF-A0A2V1C5A9-F1
#
_entry.id   AF-A0A2V1C5A9-F1
#
_cell.length_a   1.000
_cell.length_b   1.000
_cell.length_c   1.000
_cell.angle_alpha   90.00
_cell.angle_beta   90.00
_cell.angle_gamma   90.00
#
_symmetry.space_group_name_H-M   'P 1'
#
loop_
_entity.id
_entity.type
_entity.pdbx_description
1 polymer ?
#
loop_
_entity_poly.entity_id
_entity_poly.type
_entity_poly.pdbx_seq_one_letter_code
_entity_poly.pdbx_strand_id
1 'polypeptide(L)'
;MKDASNIVALRRYLNSAEKRYEDCLNRVSTYQARNKRLEAELAAEKEKRQGNPAASLVPNLRFEADQVEIGRLKGRLQAELVKEKATMWGTKAQMEEYQQLATELENEKRKNRSGDAGNIEGSYTQQRLEREKADLERQLKASKADTAKVQHQNNQFRRMITTTGAGDIRPTYMIINDYGTLIEQIQRIVVEFYPIDLTMKPRVPERPLPKQLDVLQLWSQRLTIVQLQNRLRCVLFHLLWEHVLNVPWFGLHNVPSGEYVEKVLAAFEQQRDGHDELVRLKTRTDWRVSTMKCASWIQSQYPPETGVAITTTAEMMDKFMEPFLPRTVARNTVKAAFLKLCQQAHALMLELSKDRVLSKVEIPVSGTLYDEKEHIGQDRDVRKRQAIKKEAVQEKPILFVLAGVLVDRTEAGERMVIAKAHVIL
;
A
#
# COMPACT_ATOMS: atom_id res chain seq x y z
N MET A 1 -4.24 52.34 -36.67
CA MET A 1 -3.56 52.00 -35.39
C MET A 1 -3.87 50.60 -34.86
N LYS A 2 -5.09 50.04 -35.03
CA LYS A 2 -5.45 48.68 -34.54
C LYS A 2 -4.58 47.55 -35.14
N ASP A 3 -4.18 47.65 -36.40
CA ASP A 3 -3.44 46.56 -37.05
C ASP A 3 -1.94 46.50 -36.72
N ALA A 4 -1.38 47.57 -36.14
CA ALA A 4 0.00 47.56 -35.62
C ALA A 4 0.05 46.78 -34.29
N SER A 5 -1.01 46.89 -33.48
CA SER A 5 -1.18 46.12 -32.24
C SER A 5 -1.27 44.61 -32.53
N ASN A 6 -1.99 44.23 -33.58
CA ASN A 6 -2.15 42.82 -33.99
C ASN A 6 -0.83 42.19 -34.48
N ILE A 7 0.00 42.93 -35.23
CA ILE A 7 1.33 42.45 -35.65
C ILE A 7 2.25 42.28 -34.44
N VAL A 8 2.23 43.21 -33.49
CA VAL A 8 3.04 43.11 -32.26
C VAL A 8 2.58 41.92 -31.40
N ALA A 9 1.27 41.66 -31.33
CA ALA A 9 0.73 40.50 -30.63
C ALA A 9 1.14 39.18 -31.30
N LEU A 10 1.00 39.06 -32.62
CA LEU A 10 1.42 37.87 -33.38
C LEU A 10 2.92 37.61 -33.23
N ARG A 11 3.77 38.64 -33.27
CA ARG A 11 5.22 38.50 -33.01
C ARG A 11 5.52 37.98 -31.60
N ARG A 12 4.77 38.41 -30.58
CA ARG A 12 4.93 37.87 -29.21
C ARG A 12 4.50 36.39 -29.12
N TYR A 13 3.43 36.01 -29.83
CA TYR A 13 3.01 34.61 -29.90
C TYR A 13 4.02 33.73 -30.64
N LEU A 14 4.59 34.23 -31.75
CA LEU A 14 5.65 33.55 -32.50
C LEU A 14 6.87 33.30 -31.61
N ASN A 15 7.40 34.34 -30.94
CA ASN A 15 8.53 34.21 -30.04
C ASN A 15 8.25 33.24 -28.87
N SER A 16 7.02 33.21 -28.35
CA SER A 16 6.63 32.26 -27.30
C SER A 16 6.45 30.83 -27.81
N ALA A 17 6.08 30.64 -29.09
CA ALA A 17 6.00 29.33 -29.71
C ALA A 17 7.40 28.79 -30.03
N GLU A 18 8.29 29.64 -30.56
CA GLU A 18 9.71 29.32 -30.81
C GLU A 18 10.41 28.86 -29.53
N LYS A 19 10.25 29.59 -28.41
CA LYS A 19 10.82 29.19 -27.13
C LYS A 19 10.32 27.81 -26.65
N ARG A 20 9.02 27.52 -26.82
CA ARG A 20 8.46 26.22 -26.46
C ARG A 20 8.97 25.10 -27.35
N TYR A 21 9.18 25.39 -28.63
CA TYR A 21 9.78 24.46 -29.60
C TYR A 21 11.24 24.15 -29.24
N GLU A 22 12.04 25.16 -28.89
CA GLU A 22 13.41 24.98 -28.38
C GLU A 22 13.46 24.15 -27.09
N ASP A 23 12.57 24.41 -26.13
CA ASP A 23 12.45 23.64 -24.90
C ASP A 23 12.07 22.17 -25.16
N CYS A 24 11.29 21.89 -26.20
CA CYS A 24 10.97 20.53 -26.63
C CYS A 24 12.18 19.86 -27.30
N LEU A 25 12.90 20.56 -28.18
CA LEU A 25 14.13 20.06 -28.80
C LEU A 25 15.19 19.68 -27.76
N ASN A 26 15.37 20.51 -26.72
CA ASN A 26 16.30 20.24 -25.63
C ASN A 26 15.93 18.98 -24.84
N ARG A 27 14.63 18.78 -24.57
CA ARG A 27 14.14 17.56 -23.91
C ARG A 27 14.35 16.32 -24.78
N VAL A 28 14.03 16.40 -26.07
CA VAL A 28 14.27 15.30 -27.04
C VAL A 28 15.75 14.92 -27.10
N SER A 29 16.65 15.91 -27.18
CA SER A 29 18.10 15.69 -27.15
C SER A 29 18.56 15.00 -25.87
N THR A 30 18.02 15.40 -24.72
CA THR A 30 18.32 14.78 -23.41
C THR A 30 17.88 13.31 -23.37
N TYR A 31 16.70 12.99 -23.89
CA TYR A 31 16.22 11.60 -23.97
C TYR A 31 17.07 10.75 -24.90
N GLN A 32 17.49 11.29 -26.05
CA GLN A 32 18.39 10.59 -26.98
C GLN A 32 19.75 10.30 -26.35
N ALA A 33 20.34 11.27 -25.63
CA ALA A 33 21.60 11.08 -24.93
C ALA A 33 21.49 10.00 -23.84
N ARG A 34 20.37 9.95 -23.11
CA ARG A 34 20.12 8.93 -22.09
C ARG A 34 19.94 7.54 -22.69
N ASN A 35 19.21 7.42 -23.80
CA ASN A 35 19.09 6.15 -24.54
C ASN A 35 20.45 5.62 -25.01
N LYS A 36 21.30 6.50 -25.55
CA LYS A 36 22.64 6.12 -26.01
C LYS A 36 23.53 5.60 -24.87
N ARG A 37 23.41 6.16 -23.66
CA ARG A 37 24.14 5.67 -22.46
C ARG A 37 23.66 4.28 -22.04
N LEU A 38 22.35 4.07 -21.98
CA LEU A 38 21.78 2.76 -21.64
C LEU A 38 22.17 1.67 -22.67
N GLU A 39 22.24 2.03 -23.95
CA GLU A 39 22.72 1.13 -25.00
C GLU A 39 24.21 0.76 -24.84
N ALA A 40 25.05 1.72 -24.42
CA ALA A 40 26.45 1.48 -24.13
C ALA A 40 26.65 0.60 -22.87
N GLU A 41 25.88 0.83 -21.81
CA GLU A 41 25.90 0.00 -20.59
C GLU A 41 25.50 -1.45 -20.90
N LEU A 42 24.44 -1.64 -21.70
CA LEU A 42 24.00 -2.96 -22.12
C LEU A 42 25.05 -3.68 -23.00
N ALA A 43 25.76 -2.95 -23.86
CA ALA A 43 26.84 -3.50 -24.69
C ALA A 43 28.05 -3.94 -23.84
N ALA A 44 28.48 -3.10 -22.89
CA ALA A 44 29.59 -3.41 -21.99
C ALA A 44 29.31 -4.64 -21.11
N GLU A 45 28.07 -4.80 -20.66
CA GLU A 45 27.66 -5.96 -19.85
C GLU A 45 27.61 -7.26 -20.66
N LYS A 46 27.26 -7.18 -21.96
CA LYS A 46 27.35 -8.32 -22.88
C LYS A 46 28.79 -8.74 -23.16
N GLU A 47 29.70 -7.78 -23.31
CA GLU A 47 31.13 -8.03 -23.57
C GLU A 47 31.83 -8.68 -22.37
N LYS A 48 31.55 -8.21 -21.15
CA LYS A 48 32.04 -8.83 -19.89
C LYS A 48 31.66 -10.31 -19.77
N ARG A 49 30.51 -10.72 -20.30
CA ARG A 49 30.05 -12.12 -20.26
C ARG A 49 30.67 -13.00 -21.34
N GLN A 50 31.01 -12.46 -22.51
CA GLN A 50 31.72 -13.23 -23.56
C GLN A 50 33.14 -13.63 -23.13
N GLY A 51 33.76 -12.91 -22.19
CA GLY A 51 35.09 -13.22 -21.65
C GLY A 51 35.15 -14.30 -20.57
N ASN A 52 34.02 -14.85 -20.07
CA ASN A 52 34.05 -15.82 -18.97
C ASN A 52 33.00 -16.94 -19.11
N PRO A 53 33.28 -18.00 -19.88
CA PRO A 53 32.31 -19.05 -20.22
C PRO A 53 32.00 -20.04 -19.07
N ALA A 54 32.68 -19.95 -17.92
CA ALA A 54 32.54 -20.91 -16.80
C ALA A 54 31.43 -20.55 -15.77
N ALA A 55 30.74 -19.43 -15.91
CA ALA A 55 29.70 -18.99 -14.98
C ALA A 55 28.30 -19.07 -15.62
N SER A 56 27.78 -20.27 -15.88
CA SER A 56 26.45 -20.37 -16.50
C SER A 56 25.68 -21.61 -16.08
N LEU A 57 24.64 -21.39 -15.28
CA LEU A 57 23.32 -22.06 -15.38
C LEU A 57 22.26 -21.39 -14.47
N VAL A 58 22.66 -20.61 -13.46
CA VAL A 58 21.74 -19.86 -12.55
C VAL A 58 21.61 -18.33 -12.83
N PRO A 59 22.55 -17.61 -13.48
CA PRO A 59 22.39 -16.16 -13.73
C PRO A 59 21.43 -15.75 -14.87
N ASN A 60 20.71 -16.71 -15.48
CA ASN A 60 19.93 -16.45 -16.69
C ASN A 60 18.65 -15.64 -16.40
N LEU A 61 17.91 -15.99 -15.34
CA LEU A 61 16.61 -15.36 -15.04
C LEU A 61 16.71 -13.90 -14.56
N ARG A 62 17.79 -13.55 -13.84
CA ARG A 62 18.00 -12.19 -13.34
C ARG A 62 18.40 -11.23 -14.47
N PHE A 63 19.20 -11.71 -15.41
CA PHE A 63 19.55 -10.97 -16.63
C PHE A 63 18.36 -10.82 -17.58
N GLU A 64 17.53 -11.86 -17.71
CA GLU A 64 16.28 -11.77 -18.47
C GLU A 64 15.30 -10.78 -17.83
N ALA A 65 15.18 -10.77 -16.49
CA ALA A 65 14.35 -9.79 -15.77
C ALA A 65 14.86 -8.35 -15.96
N ASP A 66 16.16 -8.12 -15.83
CA ASP A 66 16.78 -6.81 -16.06
C ASP A 66 16.65 -6.39 -17.54
N GLN A 67 16.77 -7.31 -18.50
CA GLN A 67 16.51 -7.02 -19.92
C GLN A 67 15.05 -6.69 -20.21
N VAL A 68 14.11 -7.38 -19.56
CA VAL A 68 12.67 -7.11 -19.67
C VAL A 68 12.33 -5.75 -19.06
N GLU A 69 12.94 -5.39 -17.93
CA GLU A 69 12.73 -4.09 -17.27
C GLU A 69 13.36 -2.94 -18.07
N ILE A 70 14.57 -3.12 -18.60
CA ILE A 70 15.20 -2.18 -19.54
C ILE A 70 14.36 -2.05 -20.82
N GLY A 71 13.81 -3.15 -21.36
CA GLY A 71 12.91 -3.15 -22.49
C GLY A 71 11.60 -2.37 -22.22
N ARG A 72 11.00 -2.56 -21.05
CA ARG A 72 9.82 -1.79 -20.61
C ARG A 72 10.12 -0.31 -20.41
N LEU A 73 11.31 0.03 -19.89
CA LEU A 73 11.76 1.42 -19.76
C LEU A 73 12.00 2.04 -21.14
N LYS A 74 12.63 1.32 -22.08
CA LYS A 74 12.82 1.76 -23.46
C LYS A 74 11.48 1.98 -24.17
N GLY A 75 10.51 1.07 -23.99
CA GLY A 75 9.15 1.21 -24.52
C GLY A 75 8.42 2.44 -23.98
N ARG A 76 8.49 2.70 -22.67
CA ARG A 76 7.92 3.91 -22.05
C ARG A 76 8.59 5.19 -22.55
N LEU A 77 9.92 5.21 -22.63
CA LEU A 77 10.67 6.36 -23.12
C LEU A 77 10.39 6.63 -24.62
N GLN A 78 10.24 5.58 -25.42
CA GLN A 78 9.88 5.68 -26.83
C GLN A 78 8.45 6.21 -27.01
N ALA A 79 7.49 5.77 -26.18
CA ALA A 79 6.13 6.28 -26.19
C ALA A 79 6.07 7.76 -25.79
N GLU A 80 6.82 8.17 -24.76
CA GLU A 80 6.98 9.58 -24.38
C GLU A 80 7.64 10.40 -25.49
N LEU A 81 8.67 9.87 -26.15
CA LEU A 81 9.32 10.51 -27.29
C LEU A 81 8.37 10.68 -28.48
N VAL A 82 7.53 9.68 -28.79
CA VAL A 82 6.52 9.76 -29.85
C VAL A 82 5.45 10.80 -29.49
N LYS A 83 4.99 10.82 -28.24
CA LYS A 83 4.05 11.82 -27.74
C LYS A 83 4.61 13.24 -27.84
N GLU A 84 5.87 13.43 -27.43
CA GLU A 84 6.52 14.74 -27.50
C GLU A 84 6.91 15.15 -28.93
N LYS A 85 7.19 14.19 -29.82
CA LYS A 85 7.29 14.50 -31.25
C LYS A 85 5.95 14.94 -31.80
N ALA A 86 4.86 14.25 -31.47
CA ALA A 86 3.52 14.61 -31.95
C ALA A 86 3.09 16.01 -31.48
N THR A 87 3.36 16.38 -30.22
CA THR A 87 3.14 17.75 -29.72
C THR A 87 4.01 18.76 -30.47
N MET A 88 5.29 18.45 -30.69
CA MET A 88 6.22 19.31 -31.45
C MET A 88 5.78 19.54 -32.90
N TRP A 89 5.38 18.49 -33.62
CA TRP A 89 4.82 18.60 -34.98
C TRP A 89 3.50 19.39 -34.99
N GLY A 90 2.63 19.19 -33.99
CA GLY A 90 1.40 19.98 -33.83
C GLY A 90 1.68 21.47 -33.62
N THR A 91 2.66 21.81 -32.78
CA THR A 91 3.06 23.21 -32.56
C THR A 91 3.76 23.82 -33.77
N LYS A 92 4.51 23.01 -34.55
CA LYS A 92 5.16 23.46 -35.79
C LYS A 92 4.13 23.76 -36.88
N ALA A 93 3.12 22.90 -37.04
CA ALA A 93 2.02 23.15 -37.97
C ALA A 93 1.26 24.43 -37.60
N GLN A 94 1.00 24.66 -36.31
CA GLN A 94 0.40 25.91 -35.84
C GLN A 94 1.30 27.12 -36.11
N MET A 95 2.62 27.00 -35.93
CA MET A 95 3.56 28.07 -36.27
C MET A 95 3.53 28.39 -37.78
N GLU A 96 3.54 27.38 -38.63
CA GLU A 96 3.47 27.54 -40.09
C GLU A 96 2.14 28.20 -40.51
N GLU A 97 1.02 27.80 -39.90
CA GLU A 97 -0.29 28.41 -40.10
C GLU A 97 -0.31 29.89 -39.67
N TYR A 98 0.22 30.22 -38.48
CA TYR A 98 0.33 31.60 -38.03
C TYR A 98 1.29 32.44 -38.89
N GLN A 99 2.34 31.84 -39.41
CA GLN A 99 3.31 32.50 -40.28
C GLN A 99 2.68 32.79 -41.65
N GLN A 100 1.89 31.85 -42.19
CA GLN A 100 1.06 32.04 -43.39
C GLN A 100 0.04 33.16 -43.18
N LEU A 101 -0.75 33.12 -42.11
CA LEU A 101 -1.71 34.18 -41.75
C LEU A 101 -1.03 35.55 -41.58
N ALA A 102 0.16 35.61 -40.99
CA ALA A 102 0.93 36.84 -40.86
C ALA A 102 1.38 37.37 -42.24
N THR A 103 1.86 36.50 -43.13
CA THR A 103 2.21 36.89 -44.51
C THR A 103 1.00 37.28 -45.34
N GLU A 104 -0.15 36.62 -45.16
CA GLU A 104 -1.42 36.97 -45.81
C GLU A 104 -1.92 38.33 -45.34
N LEU A 105 -1.90 38.60 -44.03
CA LEU A 105 -2.22 39.93 -43.47
C LEU A 105 -1.24 41.02 -43.95
N GLU A 106 0.05 40.71 -44.09
CA GLU A 106 1.01 41.66 -44.66
C GLU A 106 0.78 41.90 -46.17
N ASN A 107 0.38 40.86 -46.91
CA ASN A 107 0.02 40.94 -48.33
C ASN A 107 -1.32 41.67 -48.56
N GLU A 108 -2.32 41.44 -47.71
CA GLU A 108 -3.59 42.16 -47.68
C GLU A 108 -3.36 43.63 -47.30
N LYS A 109 -2.48 43.94 -46.34
CA LYS A 109 -2.09 45.34 -46.07
C LYS A 109 -1.41 45.99 -47.26
N ARG A 110 -0.64 45.25 -48.06
CA ARG A 110 -0.04 45.75 -49.30
C ARG A 110 -1.10 45.96 -50.40
N LYS A 111 -2.13 45.11 -50.50
CA LYS A 111 -3.25 45.22 -51.44
C LYS A 111 -4.31 46.27 -51.05
N ASN A 112 -4.58 46.43 -49.75
CA ASN A 112 -5.57 47.38 -49.22
C ASN A 112 -4.99 48.78 -48.99
N ARG A 113 -3.69 48.98 -49.20
CA ARG A 113 -3.13 50.32 -49.51
C ARG A 113 -3.60 50.85 -50.87
N SER A 114 -4.28 50.03 -51.68
CA SER A 114 -4.85 50.40 -52.98
C SER A 114 -6.37 50.20 -53.09
N GLY A 115 -7.12 49.98 -52.00
CA GLY A 115 -8.56 49.78 -52.10
C GLY A 115 -9.28 49.88 -50.78
N ASP A 116 -10.17 50.87 -50.70
CA ASP A 116 -11.11 51.13 -49.62
C ASP A 116 -12.31 50.17 -49.73
N ALA A 117 -12.70 49.53 -48.62
CA ALA A 117 -14.03 48.98 -48.25
C ALA A 117 -14.01 47.58 -47.60
N GLY A 118 -14.80 47.43 -46.52
CA GLY A 118 -15.43 46.15 -46.16
C GLY A 118 -15.14 45.57 -44.76
N ASN A 119 -15.50 46.28 -43.69
CA ASN A 119 -15.09 46.00 -42.30
C ASN A 119 -16.14 45.27 -41.42
N ILE A 120 -16.91 44.30 -41.96
CA ILE A 120 -18.03 43.68 -41.21
C ILE A 120 -17.87 42.17 -40.97
N GLU A 121 -17.35 41.39 -41.94
CA GLU A 121 -17.10 39.94 -41.73
C GLU A 121 -15.91 39.64 -40.80
N GLY A 122 -14.92 40.54 -40.75
CA GLY A 122 -13.79 40.45 -39.82
C GLY A 122 -14.20 40.52 -38.34
N SER A 123 -15.35 41.14 -38.03
CA SER A 123 -15.80 41.30 -36.64
C SER A 123 -16.31 39.99 -36.02
N TYR A 124 -16.99 39.13 -36.80
CA TYR A 124 -17.55 37.86 -36.30
C TYR A 124 -16.48 36.77 -36.16
N THR A 125 -15.57 36.68 -37.12
CA THR A 125 -14.42 35.77 -37.07
C THR A 125 -13.46 36.15 -35.95
N GLN A 126 -13.22 37.44 -35.75
CA GLN A 126 -12.40 37.95 -34.64
C GLN A 126 -13.02 37.68 -33.27
N GLN A 127 -14.33 37.86 -33.11
CA GLN A 127 -15.01 37.56 -31.85
C GLN A 127 -15.00 36.06 -31.52
N ARG A 128 -15.08 35.18 -32.54
CA ARG A 128 -14.93 33.73 -32.36
C ARG A 128 -13.51 33.34 -31.94
N LEU A 129 -12.49 33.89 -32.60
CA LEU A 129 -11.08 33.65 -32.27
C LEU A 129 -10.74 34.15 -30.85
N GLU A 130 -11.28 35.29 -30.43
CA GLU A 130 -11.11 35.79 -29.07
C GLU A 130 -11.74 34.87 -28.00
N ARG A 131 -12.89 34.25 -28.29
CA ARG A 131 -13.51 33.25 -27.41
C ARG A 131 -12.69 31.96 -27.34
N GLU A 132 -12.30 31.41 -28.48
CA GLU A 132 -11.46 30.20 -28.53
C GLU A 132 -10.12 30.42 -27.81
N LYS A 133 -9.52 31.61 -27.98
CA LYS A 133 -8.32 32.02 -27.24
C LYS A 133 -8.55 32.07 -25.73
N ALA A 134 -9.65 32.69 -25.28
CA ALA A 134 -9.97 32.78 -23.86
C ALA A 134 -10.18 31.39 -23.24
N ASP A 135 -10.81 30.47 -23.97
CA ASP A 135 -11.02 29.09 -23.52
C ASP A 135 -9.72 28.28 -23.50
N LEU A 136 -8.85 28.43 -24.52
CA LEU A 136 -7.51 27.84 -24.52
C LEU A 136 -6.62 28.38 -23.40
N GLU A 137 -6.69 29.68 -23.11
CA GLU A 137 -5.96 30.29 -22.00
C GLU A 137 -6.46 29.77 -20.64
N ARG A 138 -7.77 29.57 -20.48
CA ARG A 138 -8.34 28.91 -19.29
C ARG A 138 -7.88 27.47 -19.17
N GLN A 139 -7.93 26.69 -20.25
CA GLN A 139 -7.47 25.30 -20.26
C GLN A 139 -5.97 25.20 -19.96
N LEU A 140 -5.16 26.09 -20.52
CA LEU A 140 -3.72 26.16 -20.26
C LEU A 140 -3.45 26.50 -18.79
N LYS A 141 -4.21 27.44 -18.21
CA LYS A 141 -4.08 27.80 -16.79
C LYS A 141 -4.48 26.65 -15.88
N ALA A 142 -5.57 25.94 -16.19
CA ALA A 142 -6.00 24.74 -15.48
C ALA A 142 -4.93 23.64 -15.57
N SER A 143 -4.44 23.33 -16.78
CA SER A 143 -3.40 22.32 -17.00
C SER A 143 -2.08 22.65 -16.30
N LYS A 144 -1.67 23.93 -16.26
CA LYS A 144 -0.50 24.38 -15.49
C LYS A 144 -0.70 24.20 -13.99
N ALA A 145 -1.88 24.52 -13.47
CA ALA A 145 -2.22 24.30 -12.07
C ALA A 145 -2.18 22.81 -11.71
N ASP A 146 -2.74 21.95 -12.56
CA ASP A 146 -2.71 20.50 -12.39
C ASP A 146 -1.28 19.95 -12.45
N THR A 147 -0.47 20.41 -13.40
CA THR A 147 0.94 20.02 -13.52
C THR A 147 1.73 20.43 -12.29
N ALA A 148 1.53 21.65 -11.79
CA ALA A 148 2.17 22.14 -10.56
C ALA A 148 1.73 21.32 -9.34
N LYS A 149 0.45 20.93 -9.25
CA LYS A 149 -0.08 20.04 -8.21
C LYS A 149 0.59 18.67 -8.27
N VAL A 150 0.64 18.03 -9.44
CA VAL A 150 1.29 16.72 -9.63
C VAL A 150 2.79 16.79 -9.32
N GLN A 151 3.47 17.85 -9.75
CA GLN A 151 4.89 18.03 -9.45
C GLN A 151 5.15 18.23 -7.96
N HIS A 152 4.29 18.98 -7.27
CA HIS A 152 4.34 19.14 -5.82
C HIS A 152 4.16 17.79 -5.11
N GLN A 153 3.15 17.01 -5.50
CA GLN A 153 2.90 15.67 -4.95
C GLN A 153 4.09 14.73 -5.21
N ASN A 154 4.66 14.73 -6.42
CA ASN A 154 5.85 13.93 -6.76
C ASN A 154 7.07 14.31 -5.90
N ASN A 155 7.30 15.61 -5.70
CA ASN A 155 8.37 16.08 -4.82
C ASN A 155 8.15 15.65 -3.37
N GLN A 156 6.90 15.63 -2.89
CA GLN A 156 6.57 15.10 -1.56
C GLN A 156 6.85 13.59 -1.46
N PHE A 157 6.43 12.79 -2.45
CA PHE A 157 6.75 11.35 -2.49
C PHE A 157 8.26 11.10 -2.50
N ARG A 158 9.01 11.83 -3.33
CA ARG A 158 10.47 11.73 -3.36
C ARG A 158 11.06 12.03 -1.99
N ARG A 159 10.62 13.10 -1.33
CA ARG A 159 11.07 13.42 0.04
C ARG A 159 10.76 12.31 1.03
N MET A 160 9.56 11.73 1.00
CA MET A 160 9.18 10.61 1.89
C MET A 160 10.03 9.36 1.68
N ILE A 161 10.48 9.10 0.43
CA ILE A 161 11.35 7.98 0.08
C ILE A 161 12.82 8.27 0.43
N THR A 162 13.31 9.48 0.14
CA THR A 162 14.73 9.85 0.33
C THR A 162 15.06 10.21 1.78
N THR A 163 14.08 10.62 2.57
CA THR A 163 14.30 10.96 3.99
C THR A 163 14.18 9.69 4.83
N THR A 164 15.26 8.90 4.85
CA THR A 164 15.44 7.72 5.72
C THR A 164 15.71 8.12 7.18
N GLY A 165 15.06 9.18 7.68
CA GLY A 165 15.24 9.71 9.03
C GLY A 165 13.98 9.52 9.88
N ALA A 166 14.16 8.90 11.05
CA ALA A 166 13.19 8.71 12.14
C ALA A 166 11.77 8.31 11.69
N GLY A 167 11.49 7.00 11.65
CA GLY A 167 10.14 6.58 12.02
C GLY A 167 9.96 6.94 13.51
N ASP A 168 8.80 7.44 13.90
CA ASP A 168 8.45 7.51 15.32
C ASP A 168 8.50 6.08 15.86
N ILE A 169 9.60 5.73 16.53
CA ILE A 169 9.73 4.44 17.20
C ILE A 169 8.76 4.50 18.37
N ARG A 170 7.57 3.94 18.17
CA ARG A 170 6.59 3.82 19.23
C ARG A 170 7.18 2.88 20.29
N PRO A 171 7.09 3.21 21.59
CA PRO A 171 7.63 2.35 22.62
C PRO A 171 7.00 0.95 22.60
N THR A 172 7.84 -0.10 22.69
CA THR A 172 7.41 -1.51 22.67
C THR A 172 6.30 -1.83 23.68
N TYR A 173 6.28 -1.18 24.84
CA TYR A 173 5.24 -1.39 25.86
C TYR A 173 3.84 -1.02 25.37
N MET A 174 3.71 -0.05 24.45
CA MET A 174 2.40 0.32 23.89
C MET A 174 1.90 -0.77 22.94
N ILE A 175 2.78 -1.34 22.12
CA ILE A 175 2.47 -2.46 21.23
C ILE A 175 2.03 -3.69 22.06
N ILE A 176 2.75 -3.97 23.14
CA ILE A 176 2.39 -5.04 24.09
C ILE A 176 1.01 -4.79 24.69
N ASN A 177 0.69 -3.55 25.07
CA ASN A 177 -0.62 -3.21 25.63
C ASN A 177 -1.76 -3.34 24.62
N ASP A 178 -1.54 -2.92 23.37
CA ASP A 178 -2.51 -3.07 22.28
C ASP A 178 -2.76 -4.55 21.98
N TYR A 179 -1.70 -5.38 21.98
CA TYR A 179 -1.81 -6.84 21.86
C TYR A 179 -2.55 -7.47 23.04
N GLY A 180 -2.26 -7.04 24.28
CA GLY A 180 -2.99 -7.47 25.48
C GLY A 180 -4.49 -7.16 25.40
N THR A 181 -4.83 -5.95 24.98
CA THR A 181 -6.22 -5.51 24.77
C THR A 181 -6.94 -6.38 23.74
N LEU A 182 -6.24 -6.80 22.68
CA LEU A 182 -6.79 -7.70 21.66
C LEU A 182 -7.15 -9.07 22.25
N ILE A 183 -6.27 -9.63 23.07
CA ILE A 183 -6.47 -10.92 23.74
C ILE A 183 -7.65 -10.85 24.71
N GLU A 184 -7.72 -9.77 25.51
CA GLU A 184 -8.83 -9.53 26.43
C GLU A 184 -10.17 -9.43 25.68
N GLN A 185 -10.20 -8.80 24.50
CA GLN A 185 -11.41 -8.72 23.69
C GLN A 185 -11.84 -10.10 23.16
N ILE A 186 -10.90 -10.97 22.75
CA ILE A 186 -11.20 -12.36 22.37
C ILE A 186 -11.79 -13.11 23.56
N GLN A 187 -11.16 -13.01 24.74
CA GLN A 187 -11.67 -13.62 25.97
C GLN A 187 -13.09 -13.15 26.29
N ARG A 188 -13.33 -11.84 26.20
CA ARG A 188 -14.65 -11.25 26.43
C ARG A 188 -15.70 -11.81 25.48
N ILE A 189 -15.39 -11.88 24.18
CA ILE A 189 -16.31 -12.43 23.17
C ILE A 189 -16.72 -13.86 23.53
N VAL A 190 -15.75 -14.73 23.86
CA VAL A 190 -16.03 -16.13 24.19
C VAL A 190 -16.85 -16.25 25.48
N VAL A 191 -16.49 -15.51 26.53
CA VAL A 191 -17.17 -15.61 27.84
C VAL A 191 -18.57 -15.02 27.79
N GLU A 192 -18.76 -13.89 27.11
CA GLU A 192 -20.02 -13.15 27.09
C GLU A 192 -21.03 -13.73 26.08
N PHE A 193 -20.57 -14.10 24.88
CA PHE A 193 -21.46 -14.49 23.78
C PHE A 193 -21.49 -15.99 23.51
N TYR A 194 -20.49 -16.75 23.97
CA TYR A 194 -20.41 -18.20 23.76
C TYR A 194 -20.34 -18.97 25.08
N PRO A 195 -21.33 -18.81 25.99
CA PRO A 195 -21.42 -19.65 27.18
C PRO A 195 -21.51 -21.13 26.77
N ILE A 196 -20.63 -21.94 27.34
CA ILE A 196 -20.52 -23.35 26.99
C ILE A 196 -21.44 -24.16 27.89
N ASP A 197 -22.39 -24.83 27.26
CA ASP A 197 -23.23 -25.85 27.87
C ASP A 197 -22.84 -27.20 27.27
N LEU A 198 -22.36 -28.12 28.11
CA LEU A 198 -21.97 -29.48 27.69
C LEU A 198 -23.17 -30.34 27.28
N THR A 199 -24.38 -29.99 27.71
CA THR A 199 -25.62 -30.68 27.35
C THR A 199 -26.14 -30.26 25.98
N MET A 200 -25.82 -29.05 25.54
CA MET A 200 -26.21 -28.52 24.24
C MET A 200 -25.08 -28.70 23.22
N LYS A 201 -25.30 -29.58 22.24
CA LYS A 201 -24.37 -29.70 21.11
C LYS A 201 -24.47 -28.47 20.19
N PRO A 202 -23.35 -27.98 19.64
CA PRO A 202 -23.36 -26.95 18.63
C PRO A 202 -24.17 -27.39 17.41
N ARG A 203 -24.70 -26.41 16.67
CA ARG A 203 -25.38 -26.68 15.41
C ARG A 203 -24.36 -27.18 14.39
N VAL A 204 -24.75 -28.12 13.54
CA VAL A 204 -23.92 -28.53 12.40
C VAL A 204 -24.43 -27.77 11.17
N PRO A 205 -23.60 -26.92 10.54
CA PRO A 205 -23.96 -26.26 9.30
C PRO A 205 -24.25 -27.27 8.19
N GLU A 206 -25.09 -26.91 7.21
CA GLU A 206 -25.31 -27.74 6.02
C GLU A 206 -24.02 -27.96 5.21
N ARG A 207 -23.13 -26.96 5.22
CA ARG A 207 -21.84 -26.98 4.52
C ARG A 207 -20.74 -26.48 5.47
N PRO A 208 -20.27 -27.33 6.40
CA PRO A 208 -19.25 -26.92 7.35
C PRO A 208 -17.89 -26.78 6.65
N LEU A 209 -17.15 -25.73 6.97
CA LEU A 209 -15.76 -25.60 6.57
C LEU A 209 -14.92 -26.69 7.26
N PRO A 210 -13.82 -27.18 6.66
CA PRO A 210 -12.97 -28.18 7.29
C PRO A 210 -12.54 -27.81 8.71
N LYS A 211 -12.06 -26.57 8.91
CA LYS A 211 -11.71 -26.04 10.24
C LYS A 211 -12.90 -25.97 11.21
N GLN A 212 -14.14 -25.79 10.73
CA GLN A 212 -15.32 -25.83 11.60
C GLN A 212 -15.61 -27.25 12.09
N LEU A 213 -15.37 -28.27 11.25
CA LEU A 213 -15.53 -29.68 11.65
C LEU A 213 -14.60 -30.04 12.80
N ASP A 214 -13.34 -29.61 12.74
CA ASP A 214 -12.36 -29.85 13.82
C ASP A 214 -12.83 -29.25 15.15
N VAL A 215 -13.42 -28.06 15.11
CA VAL A 215 -13.96 -27.40 16.32
C VAL A 215 -15.23 -28.11 16.81
N LEU A 216 -16.12 -28.55 15.92
CA LEU A 216 -17.31 -29.32 16.29
C LEU A 216 -16.94 -30.65 16.99
N GLN A 217 -15.85 -31.30 16.58
CA GLN A 217 -15.37 -32.54 17.19
C GLN A 217 -14.94 -32.36 18.66
N LEU A 218 -14.61 -31.14 19.10
CA LEU A 218 -14.21 -30.88 20.49
C LEU A 218 -15.30 -31.27 21.51
N TRP A 219 -16.58 -31.16 21.13
CA TRP A 219 -17.70 -31.57 21.99
C TRP A 219 -17.79 -33.08 22.21
N SER A 220 -17.08 -33.89 21.41
CA SER A 220 -17.00 -35.34 21.58
C SER A 220 -15.82 -35.79 22.46
N GLN A 221 -14.87 -34.89 22.74
CA GLN A 221 -13.59 -35.20 23.39
C GLN A 221 -13.62 -35.17 24.93
N ARG A 222 -14.81 -35.11 25.55
CA ARG A 222 -15.01 -35.05 27.02
C ARG A 222 -14.18 -33.94 27.72
N LEU A 223 -14.01 -32.81 27.04
CA LEU A 223 -13.29 -31.65 27.57
C LEU A 223 -14.11 -30.94 28.66
N THR A 224 -13.41 -30.31 29.61
CA THR A 224 -14.07 -29.43 30.59
C THR A 224 -14.55 -28.14 29.93
N ILE A 225 -15.49 -27.43 30.58
CA ILE A 225 -15.98 -26.12 30.12
C ILE A 225 -14.81 -25.14 29.89
N VAL A 226 -13.87 -25.08 30.85
CA VAL A 226 -12.70 -24.21 30.77
C VAL A 226 -11.83 -24.57 29.57
N GLN A 227 -11.58 -25.85 29.34
CA GLN A 227 -10.80 -26.32 28.19
C GLN A 227 -11.48 -25.96 26.86
N LEU A 228 -12.79 -26.17 26.73
CA LEU A 228 -13.53 -25.79 25.52
C LEU A 228 -13.50 -24.27 25.28
N GLN A 229 -13.67 -23.45 26.31
CA GLN A 229 -13.58 -21.99 26.20
C GLN A 229 -12.19 -21.59 25.68
N ASN A 230 -11.14 -22.21 26.22
CA ASN A 230 -9.76 -21.96 25.80
C ASN A 230 -9.51 -22.40 24.36
N ARG A 231 -10.11 -23.50 23.90
CA ARG A 231 -10.06 -23.90 22.48
C ARG A 231 -10.79 -22.90 21.58
N LEU A 232 -11.97 -22.42 21.97
CA LEU A 232 -12.69 -21.38 21.20
C LEU A 232 -11.89 -20.07 21.11
N ARG A 233 -11.22 -19.66 22.20
CA ARG A 233 -10.31 -18.49 22.17
C ARG A 233 -9.17 -18.71 21.17
N CYS A 234 -8.56 -19.89 21.15
CA CYS A 234 -7.51 -20.22 20.17
C CYS A 234 -8.03 -20.18 18.74
N VAL A 235 -9.23 -20.71 18.48
CA VAL A 235 -9.87 -20.68 17.15
C VAL A 235 -10.10 -19.25 16.68
N LEU A 236 -10.67 -18.40 17.54
CA LEU A 236 -10.89 -16.99 17.22
C LEU A 236 -9.57 -16.27 16.92
N PHE A 237 -8.54 -16.52 17.72
CA PHE A 237 -7.22 -15.95 17.46
C PHE A 237 -6.63 -16.45 16.14
N HIS A 238 -6.75 -17.74 15.83
CA HIS A 238 -6.26 -18.30 14.57
C HIS A 238 -6.94 -17.66 13.36
N LEU A 239 -8.26 -17.49 13.39
CA LEU A 239 -9.00 -16.79 12.33
C LEU A 239 -8.52 -15.34 12.19
N LEU A 240 -8.35 -14.65 13.32
CA LEU A 240 -7.86 -13.28 13.33
C LEU A 240 -6.43 -13.18 12.79
N TRP A 241 -5.58 -14.16 13.12
CA TRP A 241 -4.22 -14.22 12.63
C TRP A 241 -4.17 -14.49 11.12
N GLU A 242 -4.90 -15.49 10.65
CA GLU A 242 -4.92 -15.89 9.23
C GLU A 242 -5.40 -14.76 8.32
N HIS A 243 -6.43 -14.02 8.75
CA HIS A 243 -7.09 -13.02 7.91
C HIS A 243 -6.65 -11.58 8.17
N VAL A 244 -6.08 -11.29 9.34
CA VAL A 244 -5.66 -9.92 9.69
C VAL A 244 -4.19 -9.89 10.11
N LEU A 245 -3.78 -10.62 11.15
CA LEU A 245 -2.47 -10.43 11.78
C LEU A 245 -1.26 -10.98 11.00
N ASN A 246 -1.49 -11.91 10.06
CA ASN A 246 -0.46 -12.46 9.20
C ASN A 246 -0.47 -11.83 7.79
N VAL A 247 -1.42 -10.94 7.52
CA VAL A 247 -1.55 -10.26 6.23
C VAL A 247 -0.80 -8.91 6.31
N PRO A 248 0.06 -8.57 5.33
CA PRO A 248 0.64 -7.24 5.26
C PRO A 248 -0.41 -6.17 4.97
N TRP A 249 -0.46 -5.10 5.79
CA TRP A 249 -1.41 -3.99 5.63
C TRP A 249 -0.67 -2.67 5.47
N PHE A 250 -1.18 -1.80 4.57
CA PHE A 250 -0.55 -0.51 4.27
C PHE A 250 -1.39 0.72 4.63
N GLY A 251 -2.68 0.54 4.93
CA GLY A 251 -3.56 1.62 5.38
C GLY A 251 -4.34 2.34 4.26
N LEU A 252 -4.30 1.84 3.03
CA LEU A 252 -5.05 2.31 1.87
C LEU A 252 -6.50 1.76 1.79
N HIS A 253 -6.93 0.94 2.74
CA HIS A 253 -8.28 0.34 2.80
C HIS A 253 -9.46 1.33 2.70
N ASN A 254 -9.24 2.62 2.99
CA ASN A 254 -10.25 3.69 2.92
C ASN A 254 -10.09 4.58 1.66
N VAL A 255 -9.17 4.23 0.77
CA VAL A 255 -8.90 4.97 -0.46
C VAL A 255 -9.69 4.31 -1.59
N PRO A 256 -10.33 5.09 -2.50
CA PRO A 256 -10.96 4.54 -3.69
C PRO A 256 -9.96 3.70 -4.50
N SER A 257 -10.33 2.45 -4.80
CA SER A 257 -9.44 1.45 -5.43
C SER A 257 -8.20 1.05 -4.60
N GLY A 258 -8.13 1.46 -3.34
CA GLY A 258 -7.04 1.16 -2.42
C GLY A 258 -6.88 -0.34 -2.16
N GLU A 259 -8.00 -1.08 -2.09
CA GLU A 259 -7.99 -2.54 -1.87
C GLU A 259 -7.13 -3.31 -2.88
N TYR A 260 -7.18 -2.91 -4.16
CA TYR A 260 -6.35 -3.52 -5.20
C TYR A 260 -4.86 -3.22 -4.95
N VAL A 261 -4.54 -1.97 -4.59
CA VAL A 261 -3.17 -1.54 -4.29
C VAL A 261 -2.65 -2.27 -3.05
N GLU A 262 -3.45 -2.40 -1.99
CA GLU A 262 -3.16 -3.21 -0.80
C GLU A 262 -2.75 -4.63 -1.18
N LYS A 263 -3.57 -5.31 -1.98
CA LYS A 263 -3.34 -6.70 -2.39
C LYS A 263 -2.04 -6.84 -3.18
N VAL A 264 -1.76 -5.91 -4.08
CA VAL A 264 -0.51 -5.92 -4.87
C VAL A 264 0.70 -5.66 -3.99
N LEU A 265 0.63 -4.71 -3.06
CA LEU A 265 1.72 -4.42 -2.11
C LEU A 265 1.97 -5.60 -1.17
N ALA A 266 0.91 -6.24 -0.67
CA ALA A 266 1.01 -7.42 0.18
C ALA A 266 1.63 -8.61 -0.57
N ALA A 267 1.23 -8.85 -1.82
CA ALA A 267 1.82 -9.90 -2.65
C ALA A 267 3.30 -9.62 -2.96
N PHE A 268 3.66 -8.37 -3.24
CA PHE A 268 5.05 -7.96 -3.46
C PHE A 268 5.91 -8.20 -2.22
N GLU A 269 5.38 -7.89 -1.03
CA GLU A 269 6.06 -8.15 0.22
C GLU A 269 6.26 -9.65 0.49
N GLN A 270 5.23 -10.47 0.26
CA GLN A 270 5.29 -11.92 0.46
C GLN A 270 6.26 -12.61 -0.53
N GLN A 271 6.33 -12.15 -1.79
CA GLN A 271 7.28 -12.70 -2.77
C GLN A 271 8.75 -12.48 -2.41
N ARG A 272 9.04 -11.50 -1.54
CA ARG A 272 10.40 -11.20 -1.08
C ARG A 272 10.90 -12.14 0.03
N ASP A 273 10.06 -12.99 0.60
CA ASP A 273 10.39 -13.86 1.75
C ASP A 273 11.27 -15.10 1.40
N GLY A 274 11.64 -15.33 0.13
CA GLY A 274 12.24 -16.61 -0.32
C GLY A 274 13.77 -16.79 -0.33
N HIS A 275 14.61 -15.75 -0.15
CA HIS A 275 16.09 -15.83 -0.31
C HIS A 275 16.86 -14.78 0.53
N ASP A 276 17.96 -15.18 1.16
CA ASP A 276 18.95 -14.39 1.93
C ASP A 276 18.39 -13.39 2.97
N GLU A 277 18.46 -13.77 4.25
CA GLU A 277 17.59 -13.27 5.33
C GLU A 277 17.99 -11.88 5.86
N LEU A 278 19.29 -11.59 5.96
CA LEU A 278 19.85 -10.43 6.67
C LEU A 278 19.83 -9.11 5.88
N VAL A 279 20.36 -9.11 4.65
CA VAL A 279 20.41 -7.91 3.80
C VAL A 279 19.00 -7.51 3.30
N ARG A 280 18.11 -8.50 3.17
CA ARG A 280 16.69 -8.24 2.86
C ARG A 280 15.92 -7.66 4.03
N LEU A 281 16.27 -7.98 5.28
CA LEU A 281 15.55 -7.52 6.46
C LEU A 281 15.45 -5.99 6.50
N LYS A 282 16.60 -5.32 6.42
CA LYS A 282 16.69 -3.85 6.43
C LYS A 282 16.02 -3.22 5.22
N THR A 283 16.26 -3.77 4.02
CA THR A 283 15.69 -3.24 2.77
C THR A 283 14.17 -3.42 2.72
N ARG A 284 13.64 -4.51 3.30
CA ARG A 284 12.20 -4.77 3.45
C ARG A 284 11.59 -3.79 4.44
N THR A 285 12.18 -3.62 5.61
CA THR A 285 11.71 -2.68 6.63
C THR A 285 11.70 -1.26 6.09
N ASP A 286 12.79 -0.81 5.45
CA ASP A 286 12.86 0.53 4.85
C ASP A 286 11.79 0.72 3.77
N TRP A 287 11.60 -0.28 2.90
CA TRP A 287 10.52 -0.26 1.91
C TRP A 287 9.15 -0.17 2.58
N ARG A 288 8.85 -1.03 3.56
CA ARG A 288 7.56 -1.06 4.27
C ARG A 288 7.27 0.28 4.93
N VAL A 289 8.24 0.84 5.66
CA VAL A 289 8.12 2.15 6.32
C VAL A 289 7.88 3.26 5.31
N SER A 290 8.62 3.30 4.21
CA SER A 290 8.40 4.30 3.15
C SER A 290 7.04 4.15 2.47
N THR A 291 6.60 2.91 2.22
CA THR A 291 5.27 2.61 1.65
C THR A 291 4.17 3.03 2.62
N MET A 292 4.31 2.76 3.92
CA MET A 292 3.37 3.20 4.96
C MET A 292 3.29 4.73 5.05
N LYS A 293 4.41 5.45 4.96
CA LYS A 293 4.42 6.92 4.92
C LYS A 293 3.66 7.45 3.70
N CYS A 294 3.91 6.86 2.53
CA CYS A 294 3.18 7.22 1.31
C CYS A 294 1.68 6.92 1.44
N ALA A 295 1.33 5.76 2.00
CA ALA A 295 -0.06 5.35 2.17
C ALA A 295 -0.81 6.25 3.15
N SER A 296 -0.20 6.60 4.29
CA SER A 296 -0.77 7.55 5.25
C SER A 296 -1.00 8.93 4.64
N TRP A 297 -0.08 9.40 3.80
CA TRP A 297 -0.25 10.65 3.06
C TRP A 297 -1.37 10.59 2.01
N ILE A 298 -1.51 9.45 1.30
CA ILE A 298 -2.62 9.27 0.36
C ILE A 298 -3.93 9.27 1.15
N GLN A 299 -3.99 8.51 2.25
CA GLN A 299 -5.17 8.37 3.10
C GLN A 299 -5.62 9.72 3.67
N SER A 300 -4.70 10.63 4.04
CA SER A 300 -5.05 11.96 4.56
C SER A 300 -5.77 12.86 3.55
N GLN A 301 -5.79 12.49 2.26
CA GLN A 301 -6.55 13.20 1.23
C GLN A 301 -8.00 12.70 1.09
N TYR A 302 -8.36 11.62 1.78
CA TYR A 302 -9.69 11.03 1.73
C TYR A 302 -10.34 11.05 3.11
N PRO A 303 -11.67 11.19 3.20
CA PRO A 303 -12.37 11.07 4.46
C PRO A 303 -12.22 9.66 5.04
N PRO A 304 -12.23 9.52 6.38
CA PRO A 304 -12.19 8.20 7.01
C PRO A 304 -13.50 7.45 6.75
N GLU A 305 -13.48 6.51 5.80
CA GLU A 305 -14.55 5.52 5.64
C GLU A 305 -14.23 4.24 6.44
N THR A 306 -15.25 3.42 6.70
CA THR A 306 -15.02 2.11 7.34
C THR A 306 -14.62 1.14 6.23
N GLY A 307 -13.33 0.77 6.15
CA GLY A 307 -12.83 -0.03 5.04
C GLY A 307 -13.53 -1.39 4.89
N VAL A 308 -13.99 -1.67 3.67
CA VAL A 308 -14.80 -2.84 3.29
C VAL A 308 -14.15 -4.16 3.72
N ALA A 309 -12.82 -4.28 3.59
CA ALA A 309 -12.08 -5.50 3.88
C ALA A 309 -12.16 -5.95 5.36
N ILE A 310 -12.17 -5.00 6.30
CA ILE A 310 -12.27 -5.30 7.74
C ILE A 310 -13.68 -5.83 8.06
N THR A 311 -14.70 -5.20 7.47
CA THR A 311 -16.10 -5.62 7.61
C THR A 311 -16.32 -7.02 7.06
N THR A 312 -15.80 -7.33 5.88
CA THR A 312 -15.88 -8.68 5.28
C THR A 312 -15.21 -9.73 6.16
N THR A 313 -14.07 -9.41 6.78
CA THR A 313 -13.38 -10.33 7.69
C THR A 313 -14.21 -10.59 8.96
N ALA A 314 -14.80 -9.54 9.54
CA ALA A 314 -15.68 -9.67 10.70
C ALA A 314 -16.93 -10.51 10.40
N GLU A 315 -17.53 -10.33 9.22
CA GLU A 315 -18.67 -11.14 8.76
C GLU A 315 -18.31 -12.61 8.56
N MET A 316 -17.12 -12.88 8.02
CA MET A 316 -16.58 -14.23 7.89
C MET A 316 -16.41 -14.88 9.26
N MET A 317 -15.86 -14.17 10.25
CA MET A 317 -15.72 -14.67 11.62
C MET A 317 -17.09 -14.93 12.28
N ASP A 318 -18.06 -14.02 12.12
CA ASP A 318 -19.44 -14.22 12.61
C ASP A 318 -20.04 -15.50 12.01
N LYS A 319 -19.94 -15.67 10.70
CA LYS A 319 -20.46 -16.85 10.00
C LYS A 319 -19.74 -18.14 10.41
N PHE A 320 -18.43 -18.07 10.65
CA PHE A 320 -17.66 -19.21 11.14
C PHE A 320 -18.14 -19.64 12.52
N MET A 321 -18.42 -18.68 13.40
CA MET A 321 -18.75 -18.93 14.81
C MET A 321 -20.25 -19.11 15.09
N GLU A 322 -21.12 -18.75 14.15
CA GLU A 322 -22.56 -18.93 14.20
C GLU A 322 -23.04 -20.30 14.74
N PRO A 323 -22.41 -21.44 14.38
CA PRO A 323 -22.90 -22.75 14.81
C PRO A 323 -22.75 -22.99 16.32
N PHE A 324 -21.81 -22.29 16.95
CA PHE A 324 -21.53 -22.35 18.38
C PHE A 324 -22.31 -21.31 19.19
N LEU A 325 -23.02 -20.38 18.52
CA LEU A 325 -23.76 -19.33 19.18
C LEU A 325 -25.04 -19.89 19.82
N PRO A 326 -25.31 -19.64 21.12
CA PRO A 326 -26.59 -20.00 21.73
C PRO A 326 -27.74 -19.23 21.10
N ARG A 327 -28.94 -19.82 21.05
CA ARG A 327 -30.13 -19.17 20.45
C ARG A 327 -30.59 -17.93 21.22
N THR A 328 -30.17 -17.79 22.48
CA THR A 328 -30.55 -16.70 23.38
C THR A 328 -29.74 -15.42 23.17
N VAL A 329 -28.63 -15.48 22.43
CA VAL A 329 -27.74 -14.33 22.24
C VAL A 329 -28.13 -13.53 20.99
N ALA A 330 -28.24 -12.21 21.14
CA ALA A 330 -28.58 -11.32 20.04
C ALA A 330 -27.44 -11.24 19.01
N ARG A 331 -27.72 -11.58 17.74
CA ARG A 331 -26.68 -11.63 16.70
C ARG A 331 -26.03 -10.27 16.41
N ASN A 332 -26.76 -9.17 16.56
CA ASN A 332 -26.24 -7.84 16.26
C ASN A 332 -25.12 -7.41 17.22
N THR A 333 -25.17 -7.80 18.49
CA THR A 333 -24.12 -7.47 19.47
C THR A 333 -22.85 -8.25 19.18
N VAL A 334 -22.99 -9.53 18.79
CA VAL A 334 -21.87 -10.40 18.39
C VAL A 334 -21.17 -9.84 17.16
N LYS A 335 -21.93 -9.44 16.12
CA LYS A 335 -21.38 -8.81 14.91
C LYS A 335 -20.60 -7.54 15.23
N ALA A 336 -21.13 -6.67 16.09
CA ALA A 336 -20.44 -5.46 16.52
C ALA A 336 -19.13 -5.79 17.27
N ALA A 337 -19.15 -6.83 18.11
CA ALA A 337 -17.96 -7.27 18.83
C ALA A 337 -16.87 -7.83 17.91
N PHE A 338 -17.24 -8.61 16.88
CA PHE A 338 -16.29 -9.09 15.86
C PHE A 338 -15.73 -7.96 15.00
N LEU A 339 -16.57 -6.99 14.61
CA LEU A 339 -16.09 -5.81 13.88
C LEU A 339 -15.07 -5.03 14.70
N LYS A 340 -15.36 -4.78 15.97
CA LYS A 340 -14.43 -4.12 16.90
C LYS A 340 -13.12 -4.90 17.05
N LEU A 341 -13.18 -6.22 17.19
CA LEU A 341 -12.00 -7.08 17.28
C LEU A 341 -11.14 -6.97 16.01
N CYS A 342 -11.75 -7.04 14.83
CA CYS A 342 -11.03 -6.92 13.56
C CYS A 342 -10.42 -5.53 13.38
N GLN A 343 -11.10 -4.47 13.80
CA GLN A 343 -10.58 -3.10 13.79
C GLN A 343 -9.37 -2.95 14.72
N GLN A 344 -9.43 -3.52 15.94
CA GLN A 344 -8.30 -3.51 16.88
C GLN A 344 -7.10 -4.29 16.33
N ALA A 345 -7.32 -5.47 15.74
CA ALA A 345 -6.28 -6.26 15.10
C ALA A 345 -5.64 -5.53 13.92
N HIS A 346 -6.46 -4.92 13.07
CA HIS A 346 -5.98 -4.15 11.93
C HIS A 346 -5.18 -2.93 12.36
N ALA A 347 -5.64 -2.20 13.38
CA ALA A 347 -4.89 -1.08 13.96
C ALA A 347 -3.53 -1.57 14.49
N LEU A 348 -3.49 -2.65 15.27
CA LEU A 348 -2.24 -3.25 15.73
C LEU A 348 -1.32 -3.61 14.55
N MET A 349 -1.85 -4.20 13.48
CA MET A 349 -1.04 -4.55 12.30
C MET A 349 -0.47 -3.36 11.56
N LEU A 350 -1.23 -2.27 11.41
CA LEU A 350 -0.71 -1.04 10.84
C LEU A 350 0.42 -0.47 11.70
N GLU A 351 0.31 -0.57 13.03
CA GLU A 351 1.35 -0.13 13.95
C GLU A 351 2.61 -0.98 13.83
N LEU A 352 2.48 -2.31 13.83
CA LEU A 352 3.60 -3.24 13.60
C LEU A 352 4.26 -3.01 12.22
N SER A 353 3.49 -2.56 11.23
CA SER A 353 4.00 -2.28 9.89
C SER A 353 4.76 -0.95 9.78
N LYS A 354 4.54 -0.03 10.73
CA LYS A 354 5.29 1.25 10.84
C LYS A 354 6.60 1.08 11.61
N ASP A 355 6.70 0.04 12.45
CA ASP A 355 7.89 -0.20 13.24
C ASP A 355 9.07 -0.64 12.35
N ARG A 356 10.26 -0.19 12.72
CA ARG A 356 11.52 -0.63 12.12
C ARG A 356 11.96 -1.98 12.69
N VAL A 357 11.56 -2.28 13.92
CA VAL A 357 11.71 -3.61 14.49
C VAL A 357 10.73 -4.52 13.76
N LEU A 358 11.18 -5.70 13.33
CA LEU A 358 10.31 -6.67 12.67
C LEU A 358 9.45 -7.40 13.69
N SER A 359 8.60 -6.63 14.36
CA SER A 359 7.61 -7.14 15.27
C SER A 359 6.52 -7.86 14.46
N LYS A 360 6.26 -9.12 14.79
CA LYS A 360 5.26 -9.94 14.10
C LYS A 360 4.47 -10.77 15.10
N VAL A 361 3.19 -10.98 14.80
CA VAL A 361 2.39 -11.99 15.49
C VAL A 361 2.59 -13.34 14.79
N GLU A 362 3.05 -14.34 15.54
CA GLU A 362 3.26 -15.70 15.07
C GLU A 362 2.38 -16.68 15.85
N ILE A 363 1.98 -17.77 15.20
CA ILE A 363 1.39 -18.91 15.87
C ILE A 363 2.48 -19.96 16.06
N PRO A 364 2.79 -20.39 17.30
CA PRO A 364 3.78 -21.44 17.52
C PRO A 364 3.32 -22.75 16.88
N VAL A 365 4.27 -23.48 16.28
CA VAL A 365 3.99 -24.78 15.67
C VAL A 365 3.62 -25.78 16.76
N SER A 366 2.57 -26.58 16.53
CA SER A 366 2.21 -27.63 17.50
C SER A 366 3.39 -28.60 17.71
N GLY A 367 3.79 -28.79 18.97
CA GLY A 367 4.89 -29.68 19.34
C GLY A 367 6.28 -29.03 19.44
N THR A 368 6.44 -27.72 19.21
CA THR A 368 7.71 -27.05 19.53
C THR A 368 8.02 -27.14 21.03
N LEU A 369 9.25 -27.53 21.34
CA LEU A 369 9.75 -27.65 22.71
C LEU A 369 9.76 -26.29 23.40
N TYR A 370 9.42 -26.29 24.69
CA TYR A 370 9.39 -25.11 25.53
C TYR A 370 10.81 -24.59 25.78
N ASP A 371 11.09 -23.34 25.37
CA ASP A 371 12.30 -22.63 25.77
C ASP A 371 12.04 -21.81 27.05
N GLU A 372 12.66 -22.26 28.14
CA GLU A 372 12.57 -21.64 29.46
C GLU A 372 13.24 -20.25 29.49
N LYS A 373 14.25 -20.00 28.63
CA LYS A 373 14.93 -18.70 28.53
C LYS A 373 14.07 -17.62 27.88
N GLU A 374 13.20 -17.98 26.93
CA GLU A 374 12.23 -17.07 26.30
C GLU A 374 11.07 -16.66 27.26
N HIS A 375 10.93 -17.29 28.43
CA HIS A 375 9.79 -17.11 29.33
C HIS A 375 10.05 -16.22 30.56
N ILE A 376 11.30 -16.09 31.00
CA ILE A 376 11.65 -15.46 32.29
C ILE A 376 11.27 -13.96 32.36
N GLY A 377 11.05 -13.29 31.22
CA GLY A 377 10.71 -11.87 31.15
C GLY A 377 9.34 -11.46 31.71
N GLN A 378 8.30 -12.30 31.60
CA GLN A 378 6.92 -11.90 31.92
C GLN A 378 6.35 -12.50 33.22
N ASP A 379 6.81 -13.69 33.61
CA ASP A 379 6.28 -14.39 34.79
C ASP A 379 6.57 -13.64 36.11
N ARG A 380 7.59 -12.79 36.10
CA ARG A 380 7.99 -11.97 37.26
C ARG A 380 6.98 -10.86 37.57
N ASP A 381 6.23 -10.38 36.58
CA ASP A 381 5.29 -9.27 36.76
C ASP A 381 3.85 -9.73 37.04
N VAL A 382 3.45 -10.91 36.54
CA VAL A 382 2.16 -11.53 36.87
C VAL A 382 2.16 -12.10 38.30
N ARG A 383 3.27 -12.72 38.74
CA ARG A 383 3.41 -13.20 40.14
C ARG A 383 3.37 -12.05 41.16
N LYS A 384 3.86 -10.86 40.81
CA LYS A 384 3.73 -9.66 41.65
C LYS A 384 2.29 -9.17 41.79
N ARG A 385 1.43 -9.39 40.79
CA ARG A 385 0.01 -9.01 40.82
C ARG A 385 -0.89 -10.05 41.50
N GLN A 386 -0.51 -11.34 41.48
CA GLN A 386 -1.29 -12.45 42.06
C GLN A 386 -0.93 -12.79 43.52
N ALA A 387 0.15 -12.22 44.08
CA ALA A 387 0.58 -12.46 45.46
C ALA A 387 -0.39 -11.99 46.57
N ILE A 388 -1.57 -11.45 46.22
CA ILE A 388 -2.58 -10.97 47.20
C ILE A 388 -3.62 -12.03 47.57
N LYS A 389 -3.67 -13.20 46.91
CA LYS A 389 -4.56 -14.29 47.34
C LYS A 389 -3.83 -15.63 47.34
N LYS A 390 -3.27 -15.98 48.50
CA LYS A 390 -2.81 -17.34 48.79
C LYS A 390 -4.01 -18.26 48.98
N GLU A 391 -4.03 -19.37 48.26
CA GLU A 391 -4.36 -20.67 48.85
C GLU A 391 -3.54 -21.74 48.12
N ALA A 392 -2.92 -22.61 48.93
CA ALA A 392 -1.97 -23.62 48.50
C ALA A 392 -2.69 -24.77 47.79
N VAL A 393 -2.99 -24.57 46.50
CA VAL A 393 -3.09 -25.70 45.58
C VAL A 393 -1.67 -26.01 45.13
N GLN A 394 -1.28 -27.29 45.11
CA GLN A 394 -0.10 -27.74 44.37
C GLN A 394 -0.35 -27.45 42.88
N GLU A 395 -0.17 -26.20 42.48
CA GLU A 395 -0.25 -25.78 41.10
C GLU A 395 0.95 -26.37 40.39
N LYS A 396 0.70 -27.45 39.62
CA LYS A 396 1.64 -27.90 38.60
C LYS A 396 1.97 -26.69 37.72
N PRO A 397 3.23 -26.46 37.35
CA PRO A 397 3.62 -25.32 36.54
C PRO A 397 2.81 -25.31 35.24
N ILE A 398 2.00 -24.26 35.06
CA ILE A 398 1.17 -24.05 33.88
C ILE A 398 2.08 -23.62 32.75
N LEU A 399 2.08 -24.37 31.64
CA LEU A 399 3.17 -24.37 30.67
C LEU A 399 2.66 -24.22 29.23
N PHE A 400 1.82 -23.22 28.89
CA PHE A 400 1.25 -23.15 27.53
C PHE A 400 1.04 -21.73 26.95
N VAL A 401 1.41 -21.59 25.67
CA VAL A 401 1.04 -20.51 24.74
C VAL A 401 0.36 -21.17 23.54
N LEU A 402 -0.93 -20.90 23.32
CA LEU A 402 -1.69 -21.62 22.29
C LEU A 402 -2.43 -20.75 21.29
N ALA A 403 -2.58 -19.45 21.57
CA ALA A 403 -3.24 -18.55 20.63
C ALA A 403 -2.22 -17.90 19.68
N GLY A 404 -1.15 -17.32 20.19
CA GLY A 404 -0.10 -16.70 19.39
C GLY A 404 0.92 -15.94 20.24
N VAL A 405 2.04 -15.57 19.64
CA VAL A 405 3.12 -14.80 20.26
C VAL A 405 3.38 -13.54 19.45
N LEU A 406 3.59 -12.43 20.15
CA LEU A 406 4.21 -11.26 19.58
C LEU A 406 5.72 -11.41 19.73
N VAL A 407 6.42 -11.37 18.62
CA VAL A 407 7.88 -11.52 18.57
C VAL A 407 8.51 -10.31 17.92
N ASP A 408 9.69 -9.94 18.39
CA ASP A 408 10.61 -9.04 17.70
C ASP A 408 11.69 -9.88 17.04
N ARG A 409 12.09 -9.50 15.82
CA ARG A 409 13.29 -10.04 15.19
C ARG A 409 14.37 -8.98 15.17
N THR A 410 15.55 -9.29 15.71
CA THR A 410 16.69 -8.39 15.72
C THR A 410 17.25 -8.21 14.31
N GLU A 411 18.10 -7.21 14.10
CA GLU A 411 18.82 -7.04 12.82
C GLU A 411 19.67 -8.28 12.49
N ALA A 412 20.08 -9.06 13.49
CA ALA A 412 20.80 -10.32 13.33
C ALA A 412 19.88 -11.52 12.96
N GLY A 413 18.56 -11.30 12.87
CA GLY A 413 17.56 -12.33 12.62
C GLY A 413 17.14 -13.12 13.87
N GLU A 414 17.65 -12.77 15.05
CA GLU A 414 17.31 -13.47 16.29
C GLU A 414 15.86 -13.18 16.68
N ARG A 415 15.12 -14.24 17.04
CA ARG A 415 13.73 -14.17 17.46
C ARG A 415 13.65 -13.94 18.96
N MET A 416 12.93 -12.91 19.37
CA MET A 416 12.67 -12.60 20.78
C MET A 416 11.16 -12.53 21.02
N VAL A 417 10.63 -13.34 21.92
CA VAL A 417 9.21 -13.28 22.30
C VAL A 417 9.00 -12.12 23.27
N ILE A 418 8.19 -11.13 22.88
CA ILE A 418 7.90 -9.94 23.69
C ILE A 418 6.53 -9.99 24.38
N ALA A 419 5.57 -10.74 23.82
CA ALA A 419 4.30 -11.04 24.51
C ALA A 419 3.67 -12.35 24.06
N LYS A 420 2.88 -12.97 24.93
CA LYS A 420 2.19 -14.25 24.68
C LYS A 420 0.68 -14.06 24.83
N ALA A 421 -0.10 -14.58 23.89
CA ALA A 421 -1.54 -14.72 24.08
C ALA A 421 -1.76 -15.89 25.04
N HIS A 422 -1.96 -15.55 26.31
CA HIS A 422 -2.18 -16.53 27.36
C HIS A 422 -3.46 -17.32 27.07
N VAL A 423 -3.29 -18.61 26.83
CA VAL A 423 -4.39 -19.58 26.89
C VAL A 423 -3.91 -20.71 27.76
N ILE A 424 -4.47 -20.77 28.96
CA ILE A 424 -4.25 -21.82 29.95
C ILE A 424 -4.95 -23.08 29.42
N LEU A 425 -4.29 -24.23 29.31
CA LEU A 425 -4.98 -25.51 29.13
C LEU A 425 -4.94 -26.32 30.41
#